data_AF-A0A6M0CGM4-F1
#
_entry.id   AF-A0A6M0CGM4-F1
#
_cell.length_a   1.000
_cell.length_b   1.000
_cell.length_c   1.000
_cell.angle_alpha   90.00
_cell.angle_beta   90.00
_cell.angle_gamma   90.00
#
_symmetry.space_group_name_H-M   'P 1'
#
loop_
_entity.id
_entity.type
_entity.pdbx_description
1 polymer ?
#
loop_
_entity_poly.entity_id
_entity_poly.type
_entity_poly.pdbx_seq_one_letter_code
_entity_poly.pdbx_strand_id
1 'polypeptide(L)'
;MTCPTLAAFMKYPKESFVDDDVLASYCGKSIDKHGFFQADKDVFETIAQTVGLLRRSDRAHWWVRHPLALLVEAADDICYRIVDIEDGCHMGYVSYADALELLSSMTNTCKPELGERPQERLKRLRACAINTLTYEAAEIFLDNEADILSGHFDEALLNHSEHGHILKDIKVLTKDQIFDNTKVLKIRIAAYEVLGTLFQEFITSAFGDTDKGKLLWRILPEHYQAKATDSAYTKILKITDYISGMTDSYATSLFQQLKGMSLLG
;
A
#
# COMPACT_ATOMS: atom_id res chain seq x y z
N MET A 1 -10.53 15.88 -8.25
CA MET A 1 -10.34 14.60 -8.96
C MET A 1 -11.69 14.12 -9.47
N THR A 2 -11.75 13.30 -10.51
CA THR A 2 -13.03 12.76 -11.03
C THR A 2 -13.36 11.43 -10.37
N CYS A 3 -14.65 11.04 -10.35
CA CYS A 3 -15.08 9.76 -9.78
C CYS A 3 -14.37 8.54 -10.40
N PRO A 4 -14.17 8.44 -11.73
CA PRO A 4 -13.41 7.34 -12.32
C PRO A 4 -11.98 7.23 -11.81
N THR A 5 -11.27 8.35 -11.60
CA THR A 5 -9.92 8.33 -11.04
C THR A 5 -9.91 7.81 -9.60
N LEU A 6 -10.86 8.25 -8.77
CA LEU A 6 -10.97 7.79 -7.39
C LEU A 6 -11.35 6.30 -7.30
N ALA A 7 -12.26 5.84 -8.16
CA ALA A 7 -12.66 4.44 -8.23
C ALA A 7 -11.50 3.54 -8.69
N ALA A 8 -10.72 3.97 -9.70
CA ALA A 8 -9.54 3.24 -10.17
C ALA A 8 -8.42 3.18 -9.12
N PHE A 9 -8.29 4.20 -8.28
CA PHE A 9 -7.34 4.20 -7.16
C PHE A 9 -7.76 3.23 -6.04
N MET A 10 -9.05 2.90 -5.95
CA MET A 10 -9.59 2.08 -4.88
C MET A 10 -9.33 0.58 -5.10
N LYS A 11 -8.19 0.11 -4.60
CA LYS A 11 -7.80 -1.32 -4.65
C LYS A 11 -8.76 -2.24 -3.87
N TYR A 12 -9.29 -1.76 -2.76
CA TYR A 12 -10.18 -2.51 -1.86
C TYR A 12 -11.45 -1.71 -1.58
N PRO A 13 -12.47 -1.74 -2.44
CA PRO A 13 -13.69 -0.93 -2.30
C PRO A 13 -14.63 -1.50 -1.23
N LYS A 14 -14.12 -1.64 -0.01
CA LYS A 14 -14.78 -2.18 1.18
C LYS A 14 -14.56 -1.23 2.35
N GLU A 15 -15.62 -1.02 3.14
CA GLU A 15 -15.54 -0.24 4.37
C GLU A 15 -14.67 -0.90 5.45
N SER A 16 -14.19 -0.10 6.39
CA SER A 16 -13.24 -0.53 7.43
C SER A 16 -13.82 -1.50 8.47
N PHE A 17 -15.14 -1.50 8.66
CA PHE A 17 -15.83 -2.36 9.62
C PHE A 17 -16.98 -3.07 8.89
N VAL A 18 -16.88 -4.39 8.79
CA VAL A 18 -17.87 -5.26 8.17
C VAL A 18 -18.01 -6.47 9.07
N ASP A 19 -19.25 -6.89 9.35
CA ASP A 19 -19.51 -8.08 10.16
C ASP A 19 -18.95 -9.34 9.47
N ASP A 20 -18.33 -10.23 10.25
CA ASP A 20 -17.63 -11.42 9.73
C ASP A 20 -18.55 -12.34 8.91
N ASP A 21 -19.84 -12.41 9.26
CA ASP A 21 -20.83 -13.23 8.55
C ASP A 21 -21.14 -12.70 7.15
N VAL A 22 -20.92 -11.42 6.87
CA VAL A 22 -21.03 -10.82 5.53
C VAL A 22 -19.89 -11.30 4.63
N LEU A 23 -18.71 -11.57 5.19
CA LEU A 23 -17.52 -11.95 4.45
C LEU A 23 -17.27 -13.47 4.41
N ALA A 24 -17.88 -14.22 5.33
CA ALA A 24 -17.54 -15.63 5.62
C ALA A 24 -17.53 -16.57 4.40
N SER A 25 -18.34 -16.33 3.39
CA SER A 25 -18.47 -17.18 2.19
C SER A 25 -17.73 -16.66 0.97
N TYR A 26 -17.10 -15.49 1.05
CA TYR A 26 -16.46 -14.86 -0.10
C TYR A 26 -14.95 -15.10 -0.11
N CYS A 27 -14.44 -15.57 -1.25
CA CYS A 27 -13.02 -15.80 -1.48
C CYS A 27 -12.59 -14.92 -2.66
N GLY A 28 -12.01 -13.75 -2.37
CA GLY A 28 -11.51 -12.85 -3.39
C GLY A 28 -10.65 -11.75 -2.77
N LYS A 29 -9.72 -11.22 -3.56
CA LYS A 29 -8.68 -10.30 -3.10
C LYS A 29 -9.24 -8.99 -2.52
N SER A 30 -10.44 -8.59 -2.93
CA SER A 30 -11.06 -7.35 -2.46
C SER A 30 -11.39 -7.34 -0.95
N ILE A 31 -11.39 -8.50 -0.28
CA ILE A 31 -11.67 -8.58 1.16
C ILE A 31 -10.43 -8.45 2.04
N ASP A 32 -9.23 -8.62 1.47
CA ASP A 32 -7.95 -8.67 2.20
C ASP A 32 -7.74 -7.43 3.08
N LYS A 33 -8.25 -6.28 2.64
CA LYS A 33 -8.15 -4.99 3.32
C LYS A 33 -9.42 -4.17 3.13
N HIS A 34 -9.46 -3.00 3.77
CA HIS A 34 -10.46 -1.98 3.52
C HIS A 34 -9.82 -0.82 2.75
N GLY A 35 -10.65 -0.03 2.07
CA GLY A 35 -10.21 1.11 1.29
C GLY A 35 -10.71 2.45 1.81
N PHE A 36 -11.71 2.46 2.69
CA PHE A 36 -12.25 3.68 3.27
C PHE A 36 -12.83 3.41 4.66
N PHE A 37 -12.86 4.46 5.48
CA PHE A 37 -13.39 4.41 6.84
C PHE A 37 -14.90 4.63 6.87
N GLN A 38 -15.51 4.37 8.04
CA GLN A 38 -16.93 4.64 8.27
C GLN A 38 -17.31 6.11 8.00
N ALA A 39 -16.39 7.05 8.25
CA ALA A 39 -16.59 8.47 7.96
C ALA A 39 -16.75 8.77 6.45
N ASP A 40 -16.20 7.91 5.58
CA ASP A 40 -16.10 8.16 4.13
C ASP A 40 -17.03 7.27 3.30
N LYS A 41 -17.83 6.41 3.95
CA LYS A 41 -18.62 5.39 3.25
C LYS A 41 -19.68 5.98 2.31
N ASP A 42 -20.32 7.09 2.69
CA ASP A 42 -21.33 7.76 1.87
C ASP A 42 -20.68 8.50 0.68
N VAL A 43 -19.47 9.04 0.90
CA VAL A 43 -18.66 9.64 -0.17
C VAL A 43 -18.27 8.57 -1.19
N PHE A 44 -17.82 7.40 -0.71
CA PHE A 44 -17.45 6.31 -1.60
C PHE A 44 -18.67 5.71 -2.31
N GLU A 45 -19.82 5.60 -1.65
CA GLU A 45 -21.07 5.18 -2.28
C GLU A 45 -21.44 6.10 -3.45
N THR A 46 -21.28 7.42 -3.29
CA THR A 46 -21.50 8.38 -4.37
C THR A 46 -20.56 8.12 -5.55
N ILE A 47 -19.27 7.85 -5.29
CA ILE A 47 -18.28 7.51 -6.32
C ILE A 47 -18.68 6.22 -7.04
N ALA A 48 -19.02 5.18 -6.27
CA ALA A 48 -19.40 3.87 -6.78
C ALA A 48 -20.64 3.93 -7.68
N GLN A 49 -21.69 4.65 -7.24
CA GLN A 49 -22.90 4.87 -8.02
C GLN A 49 -22.61 5.67 -9.30
N THR A 50 -21.77 6.70 -9.22
CA THR A 50 -21.42 7.55 -10.37
C THR A 50 -20.73 6.78 -11.49
N VAL A 51 -19.88 5.80 -11.15
CA VAL A 51 -19.15 4.98 -12.13
C VAL A 51 -19.80 3.62 -12.38
N GLY A 52 -20.93 3.32 -11.73
CA GLY A 52 -21.69 2.08 -11.92
C GLY A 52 -21.04 0.83 -11.31
N LEU A 53 -20.32 0.94 -10.20
CA LEU A 53 -19.77 -0.25 -9.53
C LEU A 53 -20.88 -1.17 -9.02
N LEU A 54 -20.70 -2.47 -9.25
CA LEU A 54 -21.61 -3.50 -8.76
C LEU A 54 -21.42 -3.68 -7.26
N ARG A 55 -22.51 -3.67 -6.50
CA ARG A 55 -22.48 -3.90 -5.05
C ARG A 55 -22.31 -5.40 -4.77
N ARG A 56 -21.46 -5.76 -3.80
CA ARG A 56 -21.24 -7.17 -3.39
C ARG A 56 -22.14 -7.60 -2.23
N SER A 57 -22.60 -6.67 -1.41
CA SER A 57 -23.48 -6.95 -0.26
C SER A 57 -24.42 -5.79 0.01
N ASP A 58 -25.69 -6.07 0.29
CA ASP A 58 -26.65 -5.05 0.73
C ASP A 58 -26.48 -4.64 2.20
N ARG A 59 -25.76 -5.46 2.97
CA ARG A 59 -25.53 -5.25 4.41
C ARG A 59 -24.25 -4.46 4.72
N ALA A 60 -23.48 -4.12 3.69
CA ALA A 60 -22.21 -3.40 3.83
C ALA A 60 -21.98 -2.43 2.65
N HIS A 61 -21.16 -1.41 2.88
CA HIS A 61 -20.56 -0.59 1.84
C HIS A 61 -19.38 -1.37 1.25
N TRP A 62 -19.69 -2.24 0.28
CA TRP A 62 -18.72 -3.10 -0.38
C TRP A 62 -19.11 -3.35 -1.85
N TRP A 63 -18.17 -3.11 -2.76
CA TRP A 63 -18.37 -3.20 -4.20
C TRP A 63 -17.35 -4.10 -4.89
N VAL A 64 -17.64 -4.42 -6.14
CA VAL A 64 -16.67 -4.96 -7.10
C VAL A 64 -15.63 -3.88 -7.40
N ARG A 65 -14.38 -4.30 -7.59
CA ARG A 65 -13.28 -3.41 -7.97
C ARG A 65 -13.56 -2.74 -9.31
N HIS A 66 -13.23 -1.46 -9.42
CA HIS A 66 -13.25 -0.79 -10.72
C HIS A 66 -12.27 -1.52 -11.67
N PRO A 67 -12.60 -1.78 -12.95
CA PRO A 67 -11.73 -2.53 -13.86
C PRO A 67 -10.29 -1.97 -13.90
N LEU A 68 -10.16 -0.65 -14.05
CA LEU A 68 -8.84 0.00 -14.09
C LEU A 68 -8.04 -0.12 -12.78
N ALA A 69 -8.66 -0.43 -11.63
CA ALA A 69 -7.93 -0.70 -10.40
C ALA A 69 -7.05 -1.95 -10.50
N LEU A 70 -7.43 -2.92 -11.36
CA LEU A 70 -6.63 -4.10 -11.66
C LEU A 70 -5.34 -3.75 -12.40
N LEU A 71 -5.41 -2.79 -13.34
CA LEU A 71 -4.24 -2.29 -14.06
C LEU A 71 -3.33 -1.46 -13.14
N VAL A 72 -3.91 -0.63 -12.28
CA VAL A 72 -3.16 0.11 -11.25
C VAL A 72 -2.44 -0.87 -10.32
N GLU A 73 -3.13 -1.91 -9.85
CA GLU A 73 -2.53 -2.97 -9.03
C GLU A 73 -1.41 -3.72 -9.77
N ALA A 74 -1.60 -4.05 -11.05
CA ALA A 74 -0.57 -4.73 -11.84
C ALA A 74 0.67 -3.86 -12.03
N ALA A 75 0.49 -2.56 -12.31
CA ALA A 75 1.60 -1.62 -12.41
C ALA A 75 2.38 -1.52 -11.09
N ASP A 76 1.67 -1.40 -9.96
CA ASP A 76 2.26 -1.39 -8.62
C ASP A 76 3.06 -2.66 -8.33
N ASP A 77 2.47 -3.82 -8.59
CA ASP A 77 3.12 -5.12 -8.40
C ASP A 77 4.36 -5.30 -9.30
N ILE A 78 4.34 -4.84 -10.56
CA ILE A 78 5.53 -4.87 -11.45
C ILE A 78 6.64 -3.99 -10.89
N CYS A 79 6.31 -2.76 -10.51
CA CYS A 79 7.29 -1.82 -9.96
C CYS A 79 7.97 -2.38 -8.72
N TYR A 80 7.19 -2.79 -7.70
CA TYR A 80 7.78 -3.29 -6.47
C TYR A 80 8.55 -4.59 -6.67
N ARG A 81 8.06 -5.54 -7.48
CA ARG A 81 8.76 -6.83 -7.65
C ARG A 81 10.08 -6.66 -8.40
N ILE A 82 10.13 -5.82 -9.44
CA ILE A 82 11.33 -5.70 -10.27
C ILE A 82 12.31 -4.64 -9.73
N VAL A 83 11.83 -3.49 -9.26
CA VAL A 83 12.70 -2.40 -8.77
C VAL A 83 13.33 -2.75 -7.44
N ASP A 84 12.60 -3.38 -6.51
CA ASP A 84 13.15 -3.74 -5.19
C ASP A 84 14.32 -4.73 -5.31
N ILE A 85 14.36 -5.55 -6.37
CA ILE A 85 15.51 -6.43 -6.65
C ILE A 85 16.76 -5.61 -7.00
N GLU A 86 16.63 -4.58 -7.84
CA GLU A 86 17.76 -3.73 -8.21
C GLU A 86 18.31 -2.99 -7.00
N ASP A 87 17.42 -2.42 -6.19
CA ASP A 87 17.80 -1.75 -4.95
C ASP A 87 18.42 -2.72 -3.95
N GLY A 88 17.87 -3.94 -3.84
CA GLY A 88 18.46 -5.03 -3.08
C GLY A 88 19.88 -5.36 -3.52
N CYS A 89 20.18 -5.35 -4.82
CA CYS A 89 21.54 -5.52 -5.34
C CYS A 89 22.45 -4.35 -5.00
N HIS A 90 21.99 -3.10 -5.11
CA HIS A 90 22.77 -1.92 -4.76
C HIS A 90 23.10 -1.85 -3.26
N MET A 91 22.18 -2.29 -2.40
CA MET A 91 22.35 -2.35 -0.95
C MET A 91 23.19 -3.56 -0.49
N GLY A 92 23.52 -4.48 -1.42
CA GLY A 92 24.27 -5.70 -1.13
C GLY A 92 23.45 -6.76 -0.38
N TYR A 93 22.13 -6.69 -0.44
CA TYR A 93 21.21 -7.66 0.16
C TYR A 93 20.93 -8.83 -0.79
N VAL A 94 20.85 -8.56 -2.08
CA VAL A 94 20.61 -9.56 -3.13
C VAL A 94 21.85 -9.67 -4.01
N SER A 95 22.29 -10.89 -4.32
CA SER A 95 23.43 -11.06 -5.22
C SER A 95 23.03 -10.74 -6.66
N TYR A 96 23.96 -10.18 -7.44
CA TYR A 96 23.72 -9.97 -8.88
C TYR A 96 23.45 -11.29 -9.60
N ALA A 97 24.01 -12.41 -9.15
CA ALA A 97 23.78 -13.71 -9.78
C ALA A 97 22.30 -14.12 -9.68
N ASP A 98 21.74 -14.08 -8.46
CA ASP A 98 20.33 -14.47 -8.21
C ASP A 98 19.36 -13.53 -8.96
N ALA A 99 19.62 -12.22 -8.90
CA ALA A 99 18.80 -11.23 -9.60
C ALA A 99 18.84 -11.43 -11.12
N LEU A 100 20.02 -11.68 -11.70
CA LEU A 100 20.16 -11.91 -13.13
C LEU A 100 19.50 -13.22 -13.57
N GLU A 101 19.53 -14.26 -12.75
CA GLU A 101 18.85 -15.53 -13.03
C GLU A 101 17.33 -15.34 -13.09
N LEU A 102 16.75 -14.71 -12.06
CA LEU A 102 15.30 -14.43 -11.99
C LEU A 102 14.83 -13.51 -13.11
N LEU A 103 15.57 -12.44 -13.44
CA LEU A 103 15.14 -11.55 -14.51
C LEU A 103 15.34 -12.17 -15.90
N SER A 104 16.38 -12.99 -16.10
CA SER A 104 16.62 -13.64 -17.39
C SER A 104 15.52 -14.65 -17.74
N SER A 105 14.93 -15.32 -16.75
CA SER A 105 13.83 -16.27 -16.99
C SER A 105 12.51 -15.60 -17.39
N MET A 106 12.38 -14.27 -17.24
CA MET A 106 11.20 -13.50 -17.67
C MET A 106 11.33 -12.90 -19.08
N THR A 107 12.44 -13.12 -19.77
CA THR A 107 12.65 -12.53 -21.10
C THR A 107 13.51 -13.40 -22.00
N ASN A 108 12.91 -13.85 -23.11
CA ASN A 108 13.63 -14.54 -24.18
C ASN A 108 14.23 -13.59 -25.25
N THR A 109 13.84 -12.31 -25.25
CA THR A 109 14.22 -11.35 -26.31
C THR A 109 15.47 -10.54 -25.97
N CYS A 110 15.82 -10.45 -24.69
CA CYS A 110 16.84 -9.56 -24.18
C CYS A 110 18.22 -10.23 -24.12
N LYS A 111 18.90 -10.33 -25.27
CA LYS A 111 20.23 -10.96 -25.38
C LYS A 111 21.32 -10.17 -24.64
N PRO A 112 22.30 -10.84 -23.99
CA PRO A 112 23.43 -10.18 -23.37
C PRO A 112 24.34 -9.50 -24.39
N GLU A 113 24.88 -8.34 -24.01
CA GLU A 113 25.92 -7.66 -24.78
C GLU A 113 27.31 -8.18 -24.39
N LEU A 114 28.23 -8.25 -25.34
CA LEU A 114 29.58 -8.75 -25.09
C LEU A 114 30.35 -7.76 -24.18
N GLY A 115 30.84 -8.24 -23.04
CA GLY A 115 31.58 -7.42 -22.08
C GLY A 115 30.70 -6.60 -21.12
N GLU A 116 29.39 -6.81 -21.13
CA GLU A 116 28.42 -6.14 -20.26
C GLU A 116 28.71 -6.43 -18.78
N ARG A 117 28.78 -5.37 -17.96
CA ARG A 117 28.96 -5.53 -16.51
C ARG A 117 27.65 -6.02 -15.86
N PRO A 118 27.69 -6.74 -14.72
CA PRO A 118 26.49 -7.24 -14.06
C PRO A 118 25.42 -6.16 -13.79
N GLN A 119 25.83 -4.94 -13.45
CA GLN A 119 24.93 -3.81 -13.22
C GLN A 119 24.20 -3.36 -14.49
N GLU A 120 24.92 -3.31 -15.62
CA GLU A 120 24.35 -2.93 -16.92
C GLU A 120 23.37 -4.01 -17.38
N ARG A 121 23.76 -5.28 -17.22
CA ARG A 121 22.92 -6.43 -17.51
C ARG A 121 21.64 -6.42 -16.69
N LEU A 122 21.73 -6.11 -15.40
CA LEU A 122 20.57 -6.03 -14.51
C LEU A 122 19.58 -4.95 -14.97
N LYS A 123 20.08 -3.74 -15.28
CA LYS A 123 19.26 -2.62 -15.76
C LYS A 123 18.53 -2.94 -17.06
N ARG A 124 19.23 -3.60 -18.00
CA ARG A 124 18.67 -4.03 -19.28
C ARG A 124 17.60 -5.11 -19.09
N LEU A 125 17.91 -6.16 -18.32
CA LEU A 125 16.95 -7.23 -18.03
C LEU A 125 15.72 -6.70 -17.29
N ARG A 126 15.87 -5.73 -16.37
CA ARG A 126 14.74 -5.04 -15.74
C ARG A 126 13.82 -4.40 -16.78
N ALA A 127 14.38 -3.62 -17.71
CA ALA A 127 13.57 -2.94 -18.73
C ALA A 127 12.79 -3.95 -19.59
N CYS A 128 13.45 -5.06 -19.94
CA CYS A 128 12.82 -6.15 -20.68
C CYS A 128 11.73 -6.86 -19.86
N ALA A 129 11.99 -7.19 -18.59
CA ALA A 129 11.01 -7.82 -17.70
C ALA A 129 9.78 -6.94 -17.48
N ILE A 130 9.97 -5.63 -17.23
CA ILE A 130 8.86 -4.67 -17.10
C ILE A 130 8.02 -4.66 -18.39
N ASN A 131 8.67 -4.61 -19.55
CA ASN A 131 7.99 -4.62 -20.83
C ASN A 131 7.18 -5.91 -21.04
N THR A 132 7.79 -7.09 -20.80
CA THR A 132 7.09 -8.38 -20.88
C THR A 132 5.86 -8.41 -19.98
N LEU A 133 6.02 -8.10 -18.69
CA LEU A 133 4.93 -8.15 -17.72
C LEU A 133 3.83 -7.12 -18.00
N THR A 134 4.18 -5.98 -18.62
CA THR A 134 3.19 -4.98 -19.03
C THR A 134 2.30 -5.50 -20.15
N TYR A 135 2.87 -6.16 -21.16
CA TYR A 135 2.09 -6.78 -22.23
C TYR A 135 1.23 -7.93 -21.72
N GLU A 136 1.78 -8.80 -20.88
CA GLU A 136 1.01 -9.88 -20.26
C GLU A 136 -0.15 -9.35 -19.41
N ALA A 137 0.08 -8.31 -18.59
CA ALA A 137 -1.00 -7.71 -17.80
C ALA A 137 -2.12 -7.14 -18.69
N ALA A 138 -1.76 -6.54 -19.83
CA ALA A 138 -2.73 -6.02 -20.80
C ALA A 138 -3.51 -7.15 -21.50
N GLU A 139 -2.83 -8.22 -21.92
CA GLU A 139 -3.45 -9.41 -22.52
C GLU A 139 -4.41 -10.08 -21.54
N ILE A 140 -3.97 -10.38 -20.32
CA ILE A 140 -4.80 -10.97 -19.26
C ILE A 140 -6.02 -10.09 -18.97
N PHE A 141 -5.85 -8.77 -18.92
CA PHE A 141 -6.96 -7.85 -18.69
C PHE A 141 -8.02 -7.92 -19.80
N LEU A 142 -7.59 -7.99 -21.06
CA LEU A 142 -8.49 -8.08 -22.21
C LEU A 142 -9.15 -9.47 -22.30
N ASP A 143 -8.40 -10.54 -22.09
CA ASP A 143 -8.89 -11.91 -22.13
C ASP A 143 -9.94 -12.19 -21.04
N ASN A 144 -9.87 -11.48 -19.92
CA ASN A 144 -10.80 -11.60 -18.79
C ASN A 144 -11.82 -10.44 -18.73
N GLU A 145 -12.01 -9.65 -19.79
CA GLU A 145 -12.86 -8.46 -19.78
C GLU A 145 -14.29 -8.76 -19.25
N ALA A 146 -14.91 -9.85 -19.73
CA ALA A 146 -16.26 -10.22 -19.33
C ALA A 146 -16.37 -10.55 -17.82
N ASP A 147 -15.39 -11.27 -17.27
CA ASP A 147 -15.35 -11.64 -15.85
C ASP A 147 -15.03 -10.44 -14.96
N ILE A 148 -14.19 -9.52 -15.45
CA ILE A 148 -13.90 -8.25 -14.78
C ILE A 148 -15.15 -7.36 -14.71
N LEU A 149 -15.85 -7.17 -15.84
CA LEU A 149 -17.05 -6.33 -15.92
C LEU A 149 -18.23 -6.91 -15.13
N SER A 150 -18.33 -8.24 -15.06
CA SER A 150 -19.36 -8.92 -14.26
C SER A 150 -18.99 -9.08 -12.77
N GLY A 151 -17.75 -8.77 -12.39
CA GLY A 151 -17.27 -8.82 -11.01
C GLY A 151 -16.89 -10.20 -10.47
N HIS A 152 -16.76 -11.19 -11.36
CA HIS A 152 -16.26 -12.53 -11.07
C HIS A 152 -14.73 -12.56 -10.95
N PHE A 153 -14.03 -11.67 -11.66
CA PHE A 153 -12.57 -11.56 -11.54
C PHE A 153 -12.17 -10.75 -10.30
N ASP A 154 -11.89 -11.44 -9.18
CA ASP A 154 -11.43 -10.81 -7.94
C ASP A 154 -10.01 -11.24 -7.50
N GLU A 155 -9.09 -11.32 -8.46
CA GLU A 155 -7.68 -11.65 -8.21
C GLU A 155 -6.73 -10.59 -8.78
N ALA A 156 -5.42 -10.73 -8.56
CA ALA A 156 -4.43 -9.89 -9.23
C ALA A 156 -4.14 -10.42 -10.64
N LEU A 157 -4.04 -9.53 -11.63
CA LEU A 157 -3.75 -9.91 -13.03
C LEU A 157 -2.51 -10.78 -13.14
N LEU A 158 -1.41 -10.38 -12.47
CA LEU A 158 -0.13 -11.09 -12.54
C LEU A 158 -0.13 -12.47 -11.86
N ASN A 159 -1.22 -12.89 -11.20
CA ASN A 159 -1.37 -14.28 -10.78
C ASN A 159 -1.60 -15.23 -11.97
N HIS A 160 -2.13 -14.68 -13.08
CA HIS A 160 -2.47 -15.40 -14.32
C HIS A 160 -1.38 -15.23 -15.39
N SER A 161 -0.29 -14.51 -15.08
CA SER A 161 0.88 -14.37 -15.95
C SER A 161 1.65 -15.69 -16.03
N GLU A 162 2.22 -15.98 -17.20
CA GLU A 162 3.12 -17.12 -17.41
C GLU A 162 4.31 -17.07 -16.42
N HIS A 163 4.76 -15.86 -16.11
CA HIS A 163 5.85 -15.57 -15.18
C HIS A 163 5.37 -15.35 -13.73
N GLY A 164 4.11 -15.61 -13.42
CA GLY A 164 3.54 -15.43 -12.07
C GLY A 164 4.26 -16.23 -10.99
N HIS A 165 4.87 -17.37 -11.34
CA HIS A 165 5.71 -18.16 -10.44
C HIS A 165 7.05 -17.46 -10.12
N ILE A 166 7.74 -16.92 -11.12
CA ILE A 166 8.98 -16.14 -10.92
C ILE A 166 8.71 -14.93 -10.05
N LEU A 167 7.59 -14.24 -10.27
CA LEU A 167 7.20 -13.11 -9.44
C LEU A 167 6.96 -13.49 -7.96
N LYS A 168 6.51 -14.72 -7.69
CA LYS A 168 6.41 -15.25 -6.32
C LYS A 168 7.80 -15.51 -5.75
N ASP A 169 8.72 -16.07 -6.53
CA ASP A 169 10.10 -16.32 -6.11
C ASP A 169 10.83 -15.01 -5.79
N ILE A 170 10.66 -14.00 -6.64
CA ILE A 170 11.12 -12.63 -6.42
C ILE A 170 10.59 -12.08 -5.09
N LYS A 171 9.29 -12.23 -4.84
CA LYS A 171 8.65 -11.78 -3.59
C LYS A 171 9.21 -12.49 -2.35
N VAL A 172 9.53 -13.78 -2.45
CA VAL A 172 10.15 -14.55 -1.37
C VAL A 172 11.59 -14.05 -1.14
N LEU A 173 12.37 -13.91 -2.21
CA LEU A 173 13.75 -13.44 -2.14
C LEU A 173 13.84 -12.03 -1.52
N THR A 174 13.01 -11.08 -1.97
CA THR A 174 13.02 -9.71 -1.44
C THR A 174 12.58 -9.67 0.02
N LYS A 175 11.60 -10.50 0.41
CA LYS A 175 11.21 -10.67 1.81
C LYS A 175 12.37 -11.12 2.69
N ASP A 176 13.00 -12.22 2.33
CA ASP A 176 14.01 -12.87 3.17
C ASP A 176 15.30 -12.05 3.22
N GLN A 177 15.71 -11.44 2.11
CA GLN A 177 17.01 -10.77 2.01
C GLN A 177 16.96 -9.27 2.34
N ILE A 178 15.86 -8.58 2.03
CA ILE A 178 15.74 -7.13 2.21
C ILE A 178 14.96 -6.82 3.50
N PHE A 179 13.72 -7.31 3.61
CA PHE A 179 12.82 -6.89 4.68
C PHE A 179 13.14 -7.51 6.04
N ASP A 180 13.68 -8.72 6.07
CA ASP A 180 14.11 -9.42 7.29
C ASP A 180 15.57 -9.12 7.67
N ASN A 181 16.23 -8.22 6.94
CA ASN A 181 17.57 -7.77 7.28
C ASN A 181 17.61 -7.04 8.64
N THR A 182 18.55 -7.39 9.51
CA THR A 182 18.70 -6.80 10.85
C THR A 182 18.74 -5.28 10.87
N LYS A 183 19.31 -4.62 9.85
CA LYS A 183 19.33 -3.15 9.76
C LYS A 183 17.91 -2.60 9.54
N VAL A 184 17.16 -3.19 8.61
CA VAL A 184 15.78 -2.82 8.29
C VAL A 184 14.87 -3.07 9.50
N LEU A 185 15.04 -4.20 10.19
CA LEU A 185 14.28 -4.52 11.40
C LEU A 185 14.50 -3.49 12.52
N LYS A 186 15.75 -3.04 12.76
CA LYS A 186 16.04 -2.00 13.75
C LYS A 186 15.34 -0.68 13.45
N ILE A 187 15.31 -0.27 12.17
CA ILE A 187 14.60 0.94 11.73
C ILE A 187 13.09 0.78 11.99
N ARG A 188 12.51 -0.37 11.64
CA ARG A 188 11.08 -0.65 11.86
C ARG A 188 10.71 -0.63 13.35
N ILE A 189 11.53 -1.22 14.21
CA ILE A 189 11.31 -1.21 15.68
C ILE A 189 11.32 0.23 16.21
N ALA A 190 12.28 1.05 15.76
CA ALA A 190 12.32 2.46 16.15
C ALA A 190 11.07 3.22 15.67
N ALA A 191 10.62 2.97 14.43
CA ALA A 191 9.40 3.58 13.90
C ALA A 191 8.15 3.20 14.70
N TYR A 192 8.03 1.94 15.16
CA TYR A 192 6.95 1.52 16.05
C TYR A 192 6.92 2.33 17.36
N GLU A 193 8.09 2.54 17.98
CA GLU A 193 8.19 3.30 19.22
C GLU A 193 7.83 4.78 19.03
N VAL A 194 8.32 5.39 17.94
CA VAL A 194 8.04 6.78 17.56
C VAL A 194 6.54 6.96 17.34
N LEU A 195 5.94 6.17 16.43
CA LEU A 195 4.53 6.32 16.08
C LEU A 195 3.61 5.96 17.26
N GLY A 196 3.90 4.89 17.98
CA GLY A 196 3.12 4.46 19.15
C GLY A 196 3.11 5.50 20.26
N THR A 197 4.26 6.11 20.55
CA THR A 197 4.34 7.20 21.52
C THR A 197 3.55 8.41 21.06
N LEU A 198 3.79 8.89 19.82
CA LEU A 198 3.10 10.08 19.31
C LEU A 198 1.58 9.88 19.36
N PHE A 199 1.11 8.72 18.89
CA PHE A 199 -0.30 8.35 18.94
C PHE A 199 -0.85 8.39 20.35
N GLN A 200 -0.18 7.76 21.31
CA GLN A 200 -0.62 7.74 22.71
C GLN A 200 -0.69 9.15 23.33
N GLU A 201 0.29 10.01 23.06
CA GLU A 201 0.35 11.37 23.60
C GLU A 201 -0.80 12.24 23.06
N PHE A 202 -1.06 12.21 21.74
CA PHE A 202 -2.16 12.97 21.14
C PHE A 202 -3.54 12.40 21.50
N ILE A 203 -3.70 11.08 21.59
CA ILE A 203 -4.94 10.46 22.07
C ILE A 203 -5.21 10.87 23.50
N THR A 204 -4.22 10.79 24.38
CA THR A 204 -4.36 11.23 25.78
C THR A 204 -4.74 12.71 25.83
N SER A 205 -4.21 13.55 24.93
CA SER A 205 -4.58 14.96 24.80
C SER A 205 -6.03 15.18 24.35
N ALA A 206 -6.59 14.33 23.47
CA ALA A 206 -7.96 14.50 22.97
C ALA A 206 -9.05 14.03 23.94
N PHE A 207 -8.70 13.14 24.88
CA PHE A 207 -9.64 12.53 25.83
C PHE A 207 -9.37 12.88 27.30
N GLY A 208 -8.17 13.35 27.63
CA GLY A 208 -7.75 13.68 28.99
C GLY A 208 -7.65 15.18 29.23
N ASP A 209 -7.58 15.56 30.50
CA ASP A 209 -7.41 16.94 30.94
C ASP A 209 -6.05 17.17 31.64
N THR A 210 -4.99 16.58 31.10
CA THR A 210 -3.64 16.77 31.65
C THR A 210 -3.06 18.10 31.19
N ASP A 211 -2.21 18.73 32.01
CA ASP A 211 -1.55 20.00 31.63
C ASP A 211 -0.70 19.84 30.37
N LYS A 212 0.02 18.71 30.25
CA LYS A 212 0.75 18.35 29.03
C LYS A 212 -0.20 18.19 27.84
N GLY A 213 -1.33 17.52 28.01
CA GLY A 213 -2.37 17.37 26.99
C GLY A 213 -2.89 18.71 26.50
N LYS A 214 -3.19 19.66 27.39
CA LYS A 214 -3.61 21.02 27.02
C LYS A 214 -2.57 21.75 26.15
N LEU A 215 -1.28 21.52 26.39
CA LEU A 215 -0.20 22.07 25.58
C LEU A 215 -0.08 21.35 24.22
N LEU A 216 -0.16 20.02 24.20
CA LEU A 216 -0.16 19.21 22.98
C LEU A 216 -1.32 19.56 22.06
N TRP A 217 -2.48 19.84 22.63
CA TRP A 217 -3.65 20.28 21.87
C TRP A 217 -3.40 21.57 21.10
N ARG A 218 -2.68 22.52 21.72
CA ARG A 218 -2.41 23.84 21.13
C ARG A 218 -1.40 23.80 19.98
N ILE A 219 -0.52 22.79 19.93
CA ILE A 219 0.42 22.63 18.82
C ILE A 219 -0.18 21.89 17.63
N LEU A 220 -1.33 21.24 17.83
CA LEU A 220 -2.01 20.51 16.77
C LEU A 220 -2.60 21.51 15.75
N PRO A 221 -2.40 21.33 14.43
CA PRO A 221 -3.02 22.17 13.43
C PRO A 221 -4.55 22.20 13.57
N GLU A 222 -5.16 23.36 13.30
CA GLU A 222 -6.57 23.63 13.60
C GLU A 222 -7.53 22.61 12.98
N HIS A 223 -7.26 22.14 11.76
CA HIS A 223 -8.12 21.17 11.07
C HIS A 223 -8.11 19.77 11.70
N TYR A 224 -7.06 19.43 12.48
CA TYR A 224 -7.00 18.19 13.25
C TYR A 224 -7.55 18.35 14.67
N GLN A 225 -7.84 19.57 15.13
CA GLN A 225 -8.43 19.78 16.44
C GLN A 225 -9.88 19.28 16.44
N ALA A 226 -10.15 18.31 17.31
CA ALA A 226 -11.48 17.79 17.56
C ALA A 226 -12.31 18.75 18.43
N LYS A 227 -13.58 18.90 18.08
CA LYS A 227 -14.52 19.69 18.89
C LYS A 227 -14.93 18.89 20.11
N ALA A 228 -15.34 19.58 21.18
CA ALA A 228 -15.87 18.92 22.37
C ALA A 228 -17.07 18.01 22.05
N THR A 229 -17.86 18.37 21.04
CA THR A 229 -19.03 17.64 20.53
C THR A 229 -18.68 16.47 19.62
N ASP A 230 -17.42 16.33 19.17
CA ASP A 230 -17.02 15.25 18.27
C ASP A 230 -17.10 13.90 19.02
N SER A 231 -17.55 12.88 18.31
CA SER A 231 -17.58 11.50 18.82
C SER A 231 -16.17 11.00 19.13
N ALA A 232 -16.04 9.96 19.96
CA ALA A 232 -14.75 9.32 20.22
C ALA A 232 -14.09 8.83 18.91
N TYR A 233 -14.89 8.25 18.00
CA TYR A 233 -14.44 7.83 16.68
C TYR A 233 -13.83 8.99 15.89
N THR A 234 -14.53 10.12 15.79
CA THR A 234 -14.05 11.32 15.06
C THR A 234 -12.78 11.90 15.68
N LYS A 235 -12.67 11.91 17.02
CA LYS A 235 -11.46 12.35 17.73
C LYS A 235 -10.25 11.50 17.37
N ILE A 236 -10.42 10.17 17.41
CA ILE A 236 -9.36 9.22 17.06
C ILE A 236 -8.96 9.38 15.59
N LEU A 237 -9.95 9.46 14.69
CA LEU A 237 -9.72 9.61 13.26
C LEU A 237 -8.87 10.85 12.93
N LYS A 238 -9.21 12.01 13.51
CA LYS A 238 -8.43 13.25 13.32
C LYS A 238 -6.96 13.12 13.78
N ILE A 239 -6.71 12.40 14.87
CA ILE A 239 -5.35 12.15 15.35
C ILE A 239 -4.61 11.19 14.43
N THR A 240 -5.29 10.12 13.98
CA THR A 240 -4.75 9.20 12.98
C THR A 240 -4.40 9.94 11.69
N ASP A 241 -5.26 10.84 11.21
CA ASP A 241 -5.00 11.67 10.02
C ASP A 241 -3.79 12.59 10.22
N TYR A 242 -3.65 13.20 11.39
CA TYR A 242 -2.49 14.02 11.70
C TYR A 242 -1.19 13.23 11.68
N ILE A 243 -1.17 12.06 12.33
CA ILE A 243 0.03 11.22 12.46
C ILE A 243 0.40 10.57 11.13
N SER A 244 -0.58 10.05 10.39
CA SER A 244 -0.36 9.48 9.06
C SER A 244 0.08 10.52 8.01
N GLY A 245 -0.28 11.79 8.21
CA GLY A 245 0.16 12.91 7.38
C GLY A 245 1.61 13.37 7.64
N MET A 246 2.30 12.81 8.63
CA MET A 246 3.68 13.18 8.96
C MET A 246 4.69 12.51 8.02
N THR A 247 5.75 13.24 7.67
CA THR A 247 6.97 12.62 7.11
C THR A 247 7.81 11.98 8.24
N ASP A 248 8.60 10.96 7.93
CA ASP A 248 9.49 10.27 8.88
C ASP A 248 10.39 11.23 9.69
N SER A 249 10.97 12.24 9.04
CA SER A 249 11.84 13.23 9.67
C SER A 249 11.08 14.10 10.68
N TYR A 250 9.88 14.56 10.30
CA TYR A 250 9.00 15.31 11.18
C TYR A 250 8.54 14.48 12.38
N ALA A 251 8.07 13.26 12.18
CA ALA A 251 7.64 12.37 13.26
C ALA A 251 8.79 12.09 14.24
N THR A 252 9.99 11.81 13.72
CA THR A 252 11.18 11.58 14.56
C THR A 252 11.57 12.83 15.35
N SER A 253 11.57 14.00 14.71
CA SER A 253 11.88 15.28 15.35
C SER A 253 10.88 15.61 16.47
N LEU A 254 9.59 15.50 16.17
CA LEU A 254 8.52 15.73 17.14
C LEU A 254 8.63 14.76 18.33
N PHE A 255 8.88 13.48 18.08
CA PHE A 255 9.12 12.50 19.13
C PHE A 255 10.31 12.88 20.02
N GLN A 256 11.44 13.29 19.43
CA GLN A 256 12.62 13.72 20.17
C GLN A 256 12.36 14.97 21.03
N GLN A 257 11.59 15.93 20.51
CA GLN A 257 11.18 17.12 21.26
C GLN A 257 10.27 16.74 22.44
N LEU A 258 9.26 15.89 22.22
CA LEU A 258 8.32 15.48 23.26
C LEU A 258 8.95 14.63 24.37
N LYS A 259 10.01 13.87 24.05
CA LYS A 259 10.81 13.12 25.02
C LYS A 259 11.93 13.95 25.66
N GLY A 260 12.10 15.21 25.26
CA GLY A 260 13.17 16.08 25.78
C GLY A 260 14.57 15.65 25.36
N MET A 261 14.70 14.83 24.31
CA MET A 261 16.00 14.41 23.75
C MET A 261 16.61 15.50 22.86
N SER A 262 15.75 16.30 22.24
CA SER A 262 16.11 17.52 21.53
C SER A 262 15.33 18.67 22.16
N LEU A 263 15.82 19.17 23.30
CA LEU A 263 15.40 20.46 23.83
C LEU A 263 16.20 21.49 23.06
N LEU A 264 15.52 22.33 22.27
CA LEU A 264 16.12 23.33 21.39
C LEU A 264 17.30 24.07 22.03
N GLY A 265 18.49 23.79 21.49
CA GLY A 265 19.35 24.77 20.85
C GLY A 265 19.52 24.38 19.39
#